data_AF-A0AAD7G2F4-F1
#
_entry.id   AF-A0AAD7G2F4-F1
#
_cell.length_a   1.000
_cell.length_b   1.000
_cell.length_c   1.000
_cell.angle_alpha   90.00
_cell.angle_beta   90.00
_cell.angle_gamma   90.00
#
_symmetry.space_group_name_H-M   'P 1'
#
loop_
_entity.id
_entity.type
_entity.pdbx_description
1 polymer ?
#
loop_
_entity_poly.entity_id
_entity_poly.type
_entity_poly.pdbx_seq_one_letter_code
_entity_poly.pdbx_strand_id
1 'polypeptide(L)'
;ILEFHCFLRMNEDLSSWDIESVFQSHTQKYASKFTHGDLAPRNVLVHKGRISAIVDWDCAGWRPVYWEFTKSEFASLGTPG
;
A
#
# COMPACT_ATOMS: atom_id res chain seq x y z
N ILE A 1 -9.42 -8.29 20.02
CA ILE A 1 -10.20 -7.95 18.80
C ILE A 1 -10.38 -6.44 18.67
N LEU A 2 -10.96 -5.75 19.66
CA LEU A 2 -11.15 -4.29 19.60
C LEU A 2 -9.82 -3.51 19.52
N GLU A 3 -8.83 -3.90 20.34
CA GLU A 3 -7.50 -3.28 20.37
C GLU A 3 -6.73 -3.46 19.05
N PHE A 4 -6.84 -4.64 18.43
CA PHE A 4 -6.26 -4.91 17.11
C PHE A 4 -6.90 -4.02 16.02
N HIS A 5 -8.22 -3.84 16.03
CA HIS A 5 -8.90 -2.95 15.09
C HIS A 5 -8.61 -1.46 15.32
N CYS A 6 -8.30 -1.05 16.55
CA CYS A 6 -7.81 0.30 16.84
C CYS A 6 -6.37 0.48 16.32
N PHE A 7 -5.49 -0.49 16.55
CA PHE A 7 -4.13 -0.49 16.04
C PHE A 7 -4.06 -0.33 14.52
N LEU A 8 -4.88 -1.08 13.77
CA LEU A 8 -4.95 -0.97 12.30
C LEU A 8 -5.35 0.43 11.80
N ARG A 9 -6.04 1.22 12.62
CA ARG A 9 -6.47 2.58 12.30
C ARG A 9 -5.55 3.63 12.92
N MET A 10 -4.32 3.25 13.30
CA MET A 10 -3.35 4.14 13.96
C MET A 10 -3.91 4.77 15.24
N ASN A 11 -4.76 4.02 15.96
CA ASN A 11 -5.50 4.47 17.15
C ASN A 11 -6.48 5.65 16.92
N GLU A 12 -6.85 5.95 15.67
CA GLU A 12 -7.90 6.92 15.38
C GLU A 12 -9.31 6.39 15.73
N ASP A 13 -10.18 7.30 16.15
CA ASP A 13 -11.60 7.00 16.39
C ASP A 13 -12.37 6.96 15.05
N LEU A 14 -13.40 6.12 14.93
CA LEU A 14 -14.25 6.11 13.74
C LEU A 14 -15.06 7.41 13.61
N SER A 15 -15.37 8.05 14.75
CA SER A 15 -16.18 9.27 14.74
C SER A 15 -15.45 10.47 14.13
N SER A 16 -14.12 10.45 14.04
CA SER A 16 -13.33 11.52 13.42
C SER A 16 -13.26 11.41 11.89
N TRP A 17 -13.69 10.30 11.32
CA TRP A 17 -13.54 10.05 9.88
C TRP A 17 -14.59 10.80 9.07
N ASP A 18 -14.15 11.40 7.95
CA ASP A 18 -15.06 11.92 6.95
C ASP A 18 -15.71 10.77 6.18
N ILE A 19 -16.94 10.46 6.57
CA ILE A 19 -17.74 9.37 5.99
C ILE A 19 -17.90 9.54 4.48
N GLU A 20 -18.04 10.77 3.97
CA GLU A 20 -18.21 11.02 2.54
C GLU A 20 -16.95 10.62 1.76
N SER A 21 -15.77 10.99 2.26
CA SER A 21 -14.48 10.57 1.68
C SER A 21 -14.31 9.05 1.66
N VAL A 22 -14.72 8.36 2.73
CA VAL A 22 -14.70 6.89 2.82
C VAL A 22 -15.63 6.28 1.75
N PHE A 23 -16.86 6.78 1.62
CA PHE A 23 -17.79 6.31 0.59
C PHE A 23 -17.25 6.53 -0.82
N GLN A 24 -16.67 7.69 -1.10
CA GLN A 24 -16.07 7.98 -2.41
C GLN A 24 -14.93 7.01 -2.74
N SER A 25 -14.06 6.72 -1.76
CA SER A 25 -12.95 5.78 -1.91
C SER A 25 -13.42 4.36 -2.25
N HIS A 26 -14.57 3.92 -1.73
CA HIS A 26 -15.13 2.59 -1.98
C HIS A 26 -16.02 2.50 -3.24
N THR A 27 -16.54 3.61 -3.73
CA THR A 27 -17.39 3.65 -4.93
C THR A 27 -16.62 3.94 -6.21
N GLN A 28 -15.44 4.55 -6.10
CA GLN A 28 -14.63 4.89 -7.25
C GLN A 28 -14.10 3.64 -7.95
N LYS A 29 -14.26 3.61 -9.28
CA LYS A 29 -13.76 2.52 -10.12
C LYS A 29 -12.34 2.83 -10.55
N TYR A 30 -11.44 1.90 -10.24
CA TYR A 30 -10.05 1.96 -10.65
C TYR A 30 -9.73 0.77 -11.55
N ALA A 31 -8.88 1.01 -12.55
CA ALA A 31 -8.37 -0.10 -13.36
C ALA A 31 -7.51 -1.03 -12.50
N SER A 32 -7.77 -2.33 -12.59
CA SER A 32 -6.89 -3.34 -11.98
C SER A 32 -5.58 -3.42 -12.78
N LYS A 33 -4.46 -3.43 -12.05
CA LYS A 33 -3.11 -3.60 -12.59
C LYS A 33 -2.41 -4.70 -11.80
N PHE A 34 -1.44 -5.35 -12.43
CA PHE A 34 -0.56 -6.26 -11.71
C PHE A 34 0.46 -5.42 -10.93
N THR A 35 0.41 -5.52 -9.61
CA THR A 35 1.24 -4.74 -8.68
C THR A 35 2.23 -5.66 -7.98
N HIS A 36 3.41 -5.15 -7.62
CA HIS A 36 4.40 -5.87 -6.82
C HIS A 36 3.89 -6.09 -5.39
N GLY A 37 3.19 -5.10 -4.84
CA GLY A 37 2.60 -5.17 -3.50
C GLY A 37 3.58 -4.83 -2.37
N ASP A 38 4.87 -4.76 -2.69
CA ASP A 38 5.95 -4.33 -1.80
C ASP A 38 7.13 -3.69 -2.58
N LEU A 39 6.83 -2.79 -3.54
CA LEU A 39 7.88 -2.14 -4.30
C LEU A 39 8.59 -1.08 -3.46
N ALA A 40 9.81 -1.41 -3.01
CA ALA A 40 10.67 -0.54 -2.23
C ALA A 40 12.13 -0.63 -2.72
N PRO A 41 13.01 0.35 -2.44
CA PRO A 41 14.41 0.30 -2.86
C PRO A 41 15.14 -0.98 -2.48
N ARG A 42 14.77 -1.63 -1.36
CA ARG A 42 15.33 -2.93 -0.94
C ARG A 42 15.05 -4.08 -1.92
N ASN A 43 13.99 -3.97 -2.72
CA ASN A 43 13.51 -4.97 -3.67
C ASN A 43 13.89 -4.62 -5.12
N VAL A 44 14.67 -3.55 -5.34
CA VAL A 44 15.15 -3.12 -6.66
C VAL A 44 16.65 -3.29 -6.76
N LEU A 45 17.10 -4.21 -7.60
CA LEU A 45 18.52 -4.41 -7.86
C LEU A 45 19.01 -3.43 -8.92
N VAL A 46 20.15 -2.80 -8.67
CA VAL A 46 20.77 -1.83 -9.59
C VAL A 46 22.18 -2.30 -9.94
N HIS A 47 22.48 -2.35 -11.25
CA HIS A 47 23.80 -2.67 -11.78
C HIS A 47 24.23 -1.59 -12.76
N LYS A 48 25.41 -0.98 -12.53
CA LYS A 48 25.96 0.10 -13.38
C LYS A 48 24.97 1.25 -13.64
N GLY A 49 24.26 1.69 -12.58
CA GLY A 49 23.30 2.78 -12.67
C GLY A 49 21.99 2.45 -13.40
N ARG A 50 21.75 1.17 -13.72
CA ARG A 50 20.50 0.71 -14.36
C ARG A 50 19.83 -0.34 -13.48
N ILE A 51 18.51 -0.34 -13.45
CA ILE A 51 17.73 -1.40 -12.81
C ILE A 51 18.05 -2.72 -13.52
N SER A 52 18.54 -3.70 -12.75
CA SER A 52 18.86 -5.04 -13.25
C SER A 52 17.75 -6.04 -12.96
N ALA A 53 17.03 -5.91 -11.84
CA ALA A 53 15.89 -6.76 -11.50
C ALA A 53 14.99 -6.13 -10.43
N ILE A 54 13.75 -6.63 -10.35
CA ILE A 54 12.83 -6.46 -9.23
C ILE A 54 12.61 -7.84 -8.62
N VAL A 55 12.78 -7.97 -7.31
CA VAL A 55 12.74 -9.24 -6.55
C VAL A 55 11.70 -9.16 -5.43
N ASP A 56 11.41 -10.29 -4.78
CA ASP A 56 10.44 -10.39 -3.66
C ASP A 56 8.97 -10.23 -4.07
N TRP A 57 8.54 -11.02 -5.05
CA TRP A 57 7.19 -10.98 -5.64
C TRP A 57 6.11 -11.73 -4.85
N ASP A 58 6.39 -12.22 -3.64
CA ASP A 58 5.45 -13.06 -2.88
C ASP A 58 4.15 -12.32 -2.52
N CYS A 59 4.20 -10.98 -2.45
CA CYS A 59 3.04 -10.12 -2.20
C CYS A 59 2.29 -9.66 -3.48
N ALA A 60 2.75 -10.10 -4.66
CA ALA A 60 2.26 -9.60 -5.92
C ALA A 60 0.82 -10.05 -6.23
N GLY A 61 0.12 -9.23 -7.01
CA GLY A 61 -1.25 -9.56 -7.39
C GLY A 61 -1.95 -8.47 -8.18
N TRP A 62 -3.17 -8.77 -8.60
CA TRP A 62 -4.05 -7.82 -9.28
C TRP A 62 -4.71 -6.90 -8.26
N ARG A 63 -4.38 -5.61 -8.32
CA ARG A 63 -4.87 -4.60 -7.38
C ARG A 63 -5.23 -3.31 -8.12
N PRO A 64 -6.04 -2.42 -7.52
CA PRO A 64 -6.31 -1.11 -8.10
C PRO A 64 -5.03 -0.34 -8.43
N VAL A 65 -5.03 0.46 -9.49
CA VAL A 65 -3.85 1.21 -9.97
C VAL A 65 -3.17 2.06 -8.90
N TYR A 66 -3.91 2.57 -7.92
CA TYR A 66 -3.36 3.38 -6.82
C TYR A 66 -2.59 2.55 -5.78
N TRP A 67 -2.73 1.23 -5.79
CA TRP A 67 -2.24 0.36 -4.71
C TRP A 67 -0.73 0.45 -4.53
N GLU A 68 0.05 0.46 -5.61
CA GLU A 68 1.52 0.53 -5.52
C GLU A 68 1.97 1.82 -4.83
N PHE A 69 1.36 2.95 -5.18
CA PHE A 69 1.64 4.24 -4.58
C PHE A 69 1.26 4.28 -3.10
N THR A 70 0.05 3.83 -2.75
CA THR A 70 -0.40 3.78 -1.35
C THR A 70 0.49 2.87 -0.52
N LYS A 71 0.93 1.73 -1.07
CA LYS A 71 1.81 0.81 -0.33
C LYS A 71 3.22 1.35 -0.16
N SER A 72 3.80 2.01 -1.18
CA SER A 72 5.12 2.63 -1.06
C SER A 72 5.13 3.76 -0.03
N GLU A 73 4.07 4.58 0.03
CA GLU A 73 3.90 5.61 1.05
C GLU A 73 3.81 4.98 2.46
N PHE A 74 2.99 3.95 2.63
CA PHE A 74 2.84 3.25 3.91
C PHE A 74 4.16 2.64 4.41
N ALA A 75 4.92 2.01 3.51
CA ALA A 75 6.24 1.44 3.82
C ALA A 75 7.27 2.53 4.17
N SER A 76 7.12 3.73 3.62
CA SER A 76 8.02 4.86 3.88
C SER A 76 7.75 5.55 5.22
N LEU A 77 6.54 5.39 5.78
CA LEU A 77 6.15 5.93 7.09
C LEU A 77 6.75 5.17 8.30
N GLY A 78 7.69 4.23 8.06
CA GLY A 78 8.41 3.54 9.14
C GLY A 78 7.57 2.49 9.89
N THR A 79 6.46 2.05 9.31
CA THR A 79 5.73 0.89 9.84
C THR A 79 6.56 -0.38 9.61
N PRO A 80 6.74 -1.24 10.63
CA PRO A 80 7.44 -2.50 10.43
C PRO A 80 6.71 -3.33 9.38
N GLY A 81 7.44 -3.73 8.34
CA GLY A 81 6.98 -4.68 7.32
C GLY A 81 6.88 -6.09 7.87
#